data_AF-A0A952CDT4-F1
#
_entry.id   AF-A0A952CDT4-F1
#
_cell.length_a   1.000
_cell.length_b   1.000
_cell.length_c   1.000
_cell.angle_alpha   90.00
_cell.angle_beta   90.00
_cell.angle_gamma   90.00
#
_symmetry.space_group_name_H-M   'P 1'
#
loop_
_entity.id
_entity.type
_entity.pdbx_description
1 polymer ?
#
loop_
_entity_poly.entity_id
_entity_poly.type
_entity_poly.pdbx_seq_one_letter_code
_entity_poly.pdbx_strand_id
1 'polypeptide(L)'
;MARKPAAKAPHSETAAHRKIFVLDTNVLMHDPTSLYRFEEHDVYLPIMTLEELDNNKKGMSEISRNARQATRTLDEIVCSAGDGIESGIPLEGPSKKLASGSLFLQTEAIAADLPAALPTSKYDNQILAVVIHLQRKHPRRPVILVSKDINMRIKARALGLEAQDYFNDKVLEDTDLLYTGMRQLPADFWETHGQGMESWKQDGTTGYRVQGPLCSQMLVNEFLFIDGDPSFAAIVRNVAGKTAEFATLTDFTHPKNAIWGITARNREQNFALNLLMNPAIDFITLLGQAGTGKTLLTLAAGLTQVLESKLYAEIIMTRVTVPVGEDIGFLPGTEEEKMTPWMGALEDNLDVLNKTDEGAGDWGRAATMDLIRSRIKVKSLNFMRGRTFLNKYLIIDEAQNLTPKQMKTLITRAGPGTKVVCLGNIAQIDTPYLTEGSSGLTYVVDRFKGWSHSGHVTLQRGERSRLADHAAEVL
;
A
#
# COMPACT_ATOMS: atom_id res chain seq x y z
N MET A 1 -64.37 16.29 31.78
CA MET A 1 -63.33 15.28 31.46
C MET A 1 -62.13 15.99 30.87
N ALA A 2 -61.03 16.06 31.64
CA ALA A 2 -59.80 16.74 31.24
C ALA A 2 -58.96 15.85 30.32
N ARG A 3 -58.44 16.43 29.22
CA ARG A 3 -57.48 15.80 28.30
C ARG A 3 -56.15 15.58 29.03
N LYS A 4 -55.64 14.34 29.00
CA LYS A 4 -54.28 13.99 29.46
C LYS A 4 -53.22 14.77 28.66
N PRO A 5 -52.14 15.25 29.29
CA PRO A 5 -51.02 15.83 28.57
C PRO A 5 -50.21 14.72 27.87
N ALA A 6 -49.72 15.05 26.67
CA ALA A 6 -48.82 14.21 25.89
C ALA A 6 -47.51 13.96 26.67
N ALA A 7 -47.02 12.73 26.62
CA ALA A 7 -45.77 12.33 27.23
C ALA A 7 -44.60 13.13 26.64
N LYS A 8 -43.83 13.80 27.50
CA LYS A 8 -42.56 14.41 27.15
C LYS A 8 -41.61 13.32 26.64
N ALA A 9 -41.08 13.49 25.43
CA ALA A 9 -39.96 12.70 24.93
C ALA A 9 -38.76 12.85 25.89
N PRO A 10 -37.95 11.79 26.09
CA PRO A 10 -36.83 11.84 27.00
C PRO A 10 -35.73 12.72 26.39
N HIS A 11 -35.58 13.96 26.88
CA HIS A 11 -34.35 14.71 26.69
C HIS A 11 -33.27 14.04 27.54
N SER A 12 -32.46 13.18 26.93
CA SER A 12 -31.37 12.46 27.59
C SER A 12 -30.16 13.36 27.80
N GLU A 13 -29.51 13.22 28.95
CA GLU A 13 -28.25 13.87 29.37
C GLU A 13 -27.05 13.63 28.43
N THR A 14 -27.19 12.81 27.39
CA THR A 14 -26.16 12.46 26.41
C THR A 14 -25.77 13.58 25.43
N ALA A 15 -26.60 14.62 25.26
CA ALA A 15 -26.30 15.73 24.36
C ALA A 15 -25.15 16.64 24.85
N ALA A 16 -24.85 16.62 26.16
CA ALA A 16 -23.85 17.50 26.77
C ALA A 16 -22.39 17.14 26.45
N HIS A 17 -22.13 15.92 25.94
CA HIS A 17 -20.77 15.43 25.63
C HIS A 17 -20.48 15.32 24.12
N ARG A 18 -21.46 15.57 23.24
CA ARG A 18 -21.25 15.46 21.78
C ARG A 18 -20.55 16.69 21.22
N LYS A 19 -19.39 16.49 20.61
CA LYS A 19 -18.64 17.52 19.86
C LYS A 19 -19.31 17.81 18.52
N ILE A 20 -18.95 18.94 17.91
CA ILE A 20 -19.31 19.30 16.54
C ILE A 20 -18.02 19.39 15.73
N PHE A 21 -17.85 18.51 14.75
CA PHE A 21 -16.74 18.56 13.82
C PHE A 21 -17.16 19.28 12.55
N VAL A 22 -16.49 20.39 12.24
CA VAL A 22 -16.68 21.13 11.00
C VAL A 22 -15.65 20.62 10.00
N LEU A 23 -16.09 20.01 8.90
CA LEU A 23 -15.17 19.44 7.92
C LEU A 23 -14.79 20.46 6.86
N ASP A 24 -13.50 20.49 6.53
CA ASP A 24 -12.97 21.11 5.35
C ASP A 24 -13.17 20.20 4.11
N THR A 25 -13.34 20.78 2.92
CA THR A 25 -13.55 20.06 1.66
C THR A 25 -12.43 19.07 1.37
N ASN A 26 -11.18 19.43 1.72
CA ASN A 26 -10.02 18.55 1.52
C ASN A 26 -10.19 17.21 2.23
N VAL A 27 -10.89 17.16 3.37
CA VAL A 27 -11.18 15.91 4.07
C VAL A 27 -12.05 14.98 3.22
N LEU A 28 -13.13 15.52 2.65
CA LEU A 28 -14.08 14.80 1.78
C LEU A 28 -13.44 14.38 0.44
N MET A 29 -12.56 15.21 -0.10
CA MET A 29 -11.82 14.94 -1.34
C MET A 29 -10.74 13.88 -1.18
N HIS A 30 -10.13 13.77 -0.01
CA HIS A 30 -9.17 12.70 0.27
C HIS A 30 -9.84 11.40 0.70
N ASP A 31 -10.97 11.51 1.39
CA ASP A 31 -11.71 10.34 1.87
C ASP A 31 -13.22 10.58 1.82
N PRO A 32 -13.92 9.95 0.86
CA PRO A 32 -15.36 10.13 0.70
C PRO A 32 -16.19 9.47 1.81
N THR A 33 -15.56 8.67 2.68
CA THR A 33 -16.24 8.00 3.82
C THR A 33 -16.06 8.75 5.15
N SER A 34 -15.42 9.91 5.13
CA SER A 34 -15.09 10.69 6.32
C SER A 34 -16.30 11.10 7.16
N LEU A 35 -17.48 11.26 6.54
CA LEU A 35 -18.73 11.56 7.24
C LEU A 35 -19.09 10.52 8.32
N TYR A 36 -18.61 9.28 8.20
CA TYR A 36 -18.94 8.19 9.12
C TYR A 36 -17.85 7.93 10.17
N ARG A 37 -16.84 8.80 10.28
CA ARG A 37 -15.63 8.56 11.09
C ARG A 37 -15.56 9.33 12.40
N PHE A 38 -16.67 9.96 12.79
CA PHE A 38 -16.74 10.79 13.99
C PHE A 38 -17.57 10.15 15.11
N GLU A 39 -17.74 8.82 15.08
CA GLU A 39 -18.37 8.01 16.13
C GLU A 39 -19.73 8.56 16.58
N GLU A 40 -19.88 8.97 17.84
CA GLU A 40 -21.10 9.57 18.40
C GLU A 40 -21.23 11.09 18.18
N HIS A 41 -20.23 11.72 17.57
CA HIS A 41 -20.16 13.17 17.42
C HIS A 41 -20.83 13.67 16.14
N ASP A 42 -21.28 14.92 16.19
CA ASP A 42 -22.00 15.52 15.07
C ASP A 42 -21.01 16.10 14.04
N VAL A 43 -21.36 15.97 12.76
CA VAL A 43 -20.58 16.45 11.63
C VAL A 43 -21.31 17.64 11.02
N TYR A 44 -20.61 18.74 10.77
CA TYR A 44 -21.16 19.93 10.14
C TYR A 44 -20.44 20.23 8.83
N LEU A 45 -21.19 20.41 7.74
CA LEU A 45 -20.66 20.79 6.44
C LEU A 45 -21.04 22.24 6.10
N PRO A 46 -20.04 23.14 6.02
CA PRO A 46 -20.22 24.46 5.41
C PRO A 46 -20.71 24.33 3.96
N ILE A 47 -21.57 25.25 3.50
CA ILE A 47 -22.11 25.22 2.12
C ILE A 47 -20.98 25.29 1.08
N MET A 48 -19.90 25.99 1.42
CA MET A 48 -18.74 26.13 0.56
C MET A 48 -18.06 24.79 0.24
N THR A 49 -18.13 23.83 1.17
CA THR A 49 -17.58 22.50 0.91
C THR A 49 -18.33 21.77 -0.22
N LEU A 50 -19.63 22.02 -0.36
CA LEU A 50 -20.42 21.47 -1.46
C LEU A 50 -20.06 22.13 -2.80
N GLU A 51 -19.86 23.45 -2.81
CA GLU A 51 -19.42 24.18 -4.01
C GLU A 51 -18.02 23.72 -4.45
N GLU A 52 -17.08 23.52 -3.53
CA GLU A 52 -15.75 23.03 -3.86
C GLU A 52 -15.77 21.57 -4.36
N LEU A 53 -16.59 20.70 -3.76
CA LEU A 53 -16.79 19.35 -4.30
C LEU A 53 -17.34 19.38 -5.72
N ASP A 54 -18.26 20.29 -6.02
CA ASP A 54 -18.84 20.43 -7.36
C ASP A 54 -17.81 20.90 -8.39
N ASN A 55 -16.97 21.86 -8.00
CA ASN A 55 -15.88 22.34 -8.85
C ASN A 55 -14.83 21.25 -9.12
N ASN A 56 -14.55 20.41 -8.12
CA ASN A 56 -13.52 19.37 -8.21
C ASN A 56 -14.02 18.05 -8.82
N LYS A 57 -15.31 17.89 -9.12
CA LYS A 57 -15.87 16.67 -9.73
C LYS A 57 -15.47 16.45 -11.20
N LYS A 58 -14.90 17.47 -11.86
CA LYS A 58 -14.50 17.44 -13.27
C LYS A 58 -13.07 16.91 -13.42
N GLY A 59 -12.90 15.85 -14.21
CA GLY A 59 -11.59 15.25 -14.48
C GLY A 59 -11.47 13.79 -14.07
N MET A 60 -10.28 13.22 -14.30
CA MET A 60 -9.97 11.80 -14.14
C MET A 60 -9.07 11.50 -12.93
N SER A 61 -8.74 12.51 -12.13
CA SER A 61 -7.89 12.35 -10.93
C SER A 61 -8.61 11.58 -9.82
N GLU A 62 -7.84 11.07 -8.87
CA GLU A 62 -8.39 10.44 -7.65
C GLU A 62 -9.20 11.44 -6.82
N ILE A 63 -8.73 12.68 -6.70
CA ILE A 63 -9.46 13.79 -6.07
C ILE A 63 -10.83 13.98 -6.74
N SER A 64 -10.90 14.02 -8.07
CA SER A 64 -12.18 14.15 -8.78
C SER A 64 -13.08 12.92 -8.62
N ARG A 65 -12.50 11.71 -8.51
CA ARG A 65 -13.26 10.49 -8.21
C ARG A 65 -13.84 10.52 -6.81
N ASN A 66 -13.03 10.89 -5.82
CA ASN A 66 -13.42 10.97 -4.43
C ASN A 66 -14.45 12.07 -4.22
N ALA A 67 -14.29 13.25 -4.86
CA ALA A 67 -15.29 14.30 -4.87
C ALA A 67 -16.64 13.78 -5.38
N ARG A 68 -16.67 13.07 -6.52
CA ARG A 68 -17.90 12.42 -7.03
C ARG A 68 -18.49 11.41 -6.05
N GLN A 69 -17.66 10.61 -5.38
CA GLN A 69 -18.14 9.63 -4.41
C GLN A 69 -18.68 10.28 -3.14
N ALA A 70 -18.03 11.34 -2.64
CA ALA A 70 -18.50 12.13 -1.52
C ALA A 70 -19.84 12.80 -1.84
N THR A 71 -19.99 13.41 -3.03
CA THR A 71 -21.25 13.99 -3.50
C THR A 71 -22.37 12.95 -3.57
N ARG A 72 -22.11 11.75 -4.10
CA ARG A 72 -23.11 10.66 -4.12
C ARG A 72 -23.51 10.20 -2.73
N THR A 73 -22.54 10.07 -1.83
CA THR A 73 -22.79 9.68 -0.43
C THR A 73 -23.64 10.73 0.27
N LEU A 74 -23.35 12.01 0.04
CA LEU A 74 -24.15 13.12 0.56
C LEU A 74 -25.58 13.10 0.00
N ASP A 75 -25.74 12.87 -1.30
CA ASP A 75 -27.05 12.76 -1.95
C ASP A 75 -27.87 11.60 -1.36
N GLU A 76 -27.26 10.43 -1.14
CA GLU A 76 -27.89 9.28 -0.48
C GLU A 76 -28.33 9.61 0.97
N ILE A 77 -27.48 10.28 1.75
CA ILE A 77 -27.81 10.69 3.12
C ILE A 77 -28.97 11.69 3.11
N VAL A 78 -28.92 12.71 2.25
CA VAL A 78 -29.95 13.76 2.17
C VAL A 78 -31.27 13.20 1.66
N CYS A 79 -31.27 12.34 0.65
CA CYS A 79 -32.50 11.69 0.14
C CYS A 79 -33.14 10.75 1.17
N SER A 80 -32.35 10.19 2.10
CA SER A 80 -32.87 9.36 3.19
C SER A 80 -33.50 10.19 4.32
N ALA A 81 -33.22 11.50 4.38
CA ALA A 81 -33.83 12.42 5.31
C ALA A 81 -35.19 12.87 4.77
N GLY A 82 -36.25 12.70 5.57
CA GLY A 82 -37.56 13.31 5.28
C GLY A 82 -37.55 14.83 5.49
N ASP A 83 -38.69 15.40 5.84
CA ASP A 83 -38.79 16.83 6.19
C ASP A 83 -38.04 17.11 7.50
N GLY A 84 -36.86 17.73 7.44
CA GLY A 84 -36.12 18.10 8.66
C GLY A 84 -34.60 18.25 8.56
N ILE A 85 -34.02 18.60 7.40
CA ILE A 85 -32.57 18.79 7.22
C ILE A 85 -31.97 19.74 8.28
N GLU A 86 -32.71 20.77 8.69
CA GLU A 86 -32.30 21.74 9.71
C GLU A 86 -32.04 21.11 11.09
N SER A 87 -32.73 20.01 11.41
CA SER A 87 -32.56 19.30 12.69
C SER A 87 -31.37 18.32 12.72
N GLY A 88 -30.67 18.19 11.59
CA GLY A 88 -29.58 17.23 11.39
C GLY A 88 -30.07 15.86 10.95
N ILE A 89 -29.30 15.21 10.08
CA ILE A 89 -29.63 13.91 9.50
C ILE A 89 -28.88 12.82 10.27
N PRO A 90 -29.59 11.87 10.92
CA PRO A 90 -28.92 10.78 11.65
C PRO A 90 -28.03 9.94 10.74
N LEU A 91 -26.77 9.72 11.16
CA LEU A 91 -25.81 8.93 10.38
C LEU A 91 -25.90 7.43 10.67
N GLU A 92 -26.61 6.98 11.71
CA GLU A 92 -26.66 5.57 12.13
C GLU A 92 -27.19 4.63 11.05
N GLY A 93 -28.27 5.02 10.35
CA GLY A 93 -28.82 4.26 9.23
C GLY A 93 -27.85 4.19 8.04
N PRO A 94 -27.49 5.33 7.43
CA PRO A 94 -26.60 5.39 6.27
C PRO A 94 -25.23 4.75 6.51
N SER A 95 -24.68 4.89 7.72
CA SER A 95 -23.37 4.33 8.10
C SER A 95 -23.41 2.84 8.44
N LYS A 96 -24.58 2.18 8.45
CA LYS A 96 -24.75 0.79 8.94
C LYS A 96 -24.25 0.61 10.38
N LYS A 97 -24.60 1.55 11.26
CA LYS A 97 -24.21 1.61 12.68
C LYS A 97 -22.72 1.88 12.95
N LEU A 98 -22.00 2.44 11.98
CA LEU A 98 -20.60 2.85 12.17
C LEU A 98 -20.48 4.24 12.83
N ALA A 99 -21.50 5.10 12.71
CA ALA A 99 -21.57 6.40 13.36
C ALA A 99 -22.95 6.61 13.98
N SER A 100 -23.03 7.19 15.18
CA SER A 100 -24.28 7.47 15.91
C SER A 100 -24.58 8.96 16.10
N GLY A 101 -23.73 9.84 15.56
CA GLY A 101 -23.96 11.28 15.43
C GLY A 101 -24.87 11.65 14.26
N SER A 102 -25.04 12.95 14.05
CA SER A 102 -25.84 13.52 12.95
C SER A 102 -25.02 14.40 12.01
N LEU A 103 -25.39 14.40 10.73
CA LEU A 103 -24.89 15.32 9.71
C LEU A 103 -25.74 16.59 9.67
N PHE A 104 -25.10 17.75 9.82
CA PHE A 104 -25.69 19.06 9.67
C PHE A 104 -25.14 19.74 8.42
N LEU A 105 -26.04 20.32 7.62
CA LEU A 105 -25.68 21.16 6.49
C LEU A 105 -25.92 22.62 6.85
N GLN A 106 -25.07 23.52 6.35
CA GLN A 106 -25.31 24.95 6.52
C GLN A 106 -26.57 25.39 5.74
N THR A 107 -27.58 25.84 6.47
CA THR A 107 -28.85 26.35 5.91
C THR A 107 -29.03 27.86 6.06
N GLU A 108 -28.23 28.51 6.91
CA GLU A 108 -28.28 29.95 7.16
C GLU A 108 -27.08 30.69 6.54
N ALA A 109 -27.32 31.92 6.09
CA ALA A 109 -26.26 32.81 5.63
C ALA A 109 -25.45 33.28 6.85
N ILE A 110 -24.16 32.91 6.88
CA ILE A 110 -23.26 33.25 7.98
C ILE A 110 -22.26 34.30 7.48
N ALA A 111 -22.31 35.49 8.08
CA ALA A 111 -21.28 36.50 7.94
C ALA A 111 -20.62 36.69 9.32
N ALA A 112 -19.33 36.37 9.42
CA ALA A 112 -18.55 36.65 10.63
C ALA A 112 -17.48 37.70 10.30
N ASP A 113 -17.26 38.63 11.23
CA ASP A 113 -16.17 39.60 11.16
C ASP A 113 -14.83 38.88 11.37
N LEU A 114 -14.15 38.56 10.28
CA LEU A 114 -12.77 38.08 10.31
C LEU A 114 -11.81 39.28 10.35
N PRO A 115 -10.65 39.16 11.02
CA PRO A 115 -9.64 40.21 11.03
C PRO A 115 -9.22 40.63 9.61
N ALA A 116 -9.23 41.94 9.34
CA ALA A 116 -8.92 42.52 8.03
C ALA A 116 -7.51 42.19 7.50
N ALA A 117 -6.62 41.68 8.36
CA ALA A 117 -5.23 41.34 8.04
C ALA A 117 -5.02 39.89 7.55
N LEU A 118 -6.07 39.06 7.47
CA LEU A 118 -5.94 37.69 6.94
C LEU A 118 -5.72 37.71 5.42
N PRO A 119 -4.53 37.32 4.90
CA PRO A 119 -4.28 37.32 3.47
C PRO A 119 -5.06 36.17 2.80
N THR A 120 -5.85 36.53 1.77
CA THR A 120 -6.44 35.72 0.67
C THR A 120 -6.73 34.22 0.85
N SER A 121 -8.02 33.88 0.76
CA SER A 121 -8.71 32.80 0.00
C SER A 121 -10.18 32.97 0.39
N LYS A 122 -11.10 33.21 -0.56
CA LYS A 122 -12.51 33.51 -0.21
C LYS A 122 -13.17 32.33 0.53
N TYR A 123 -12.73 31.10 0.25
CA TYR A 123 -13.36 29.87 0.71
C TYR A 123 -12.88 29.42 2.11
N ASP A 124 -11.57 29.42 2.36
CA ASP A 124 -10.99 29.14 3.69
C ASP A 124 -11.61 30.07 4.75
N ASN A 125 -11.67 31.36 4.42
CA ASN A 125 -12.20 32.38 5.31
C ASN A 125 -13.67 32.12 5.64
N GLN A 126 -14.46 31.69 4.67
CA GLN A 126 -15.86 31.34 4.90
C GLN A 126 -16.02 30.13 5.82
N ILE A 127 -15.18 29.09 5.66
CA ILE A 127 -15.19 27.94 6.58
C ILE A 127 -14.83 28.39 8.01
N LEU A 128 -13.80 29.23 8.19
CA LEU A 128 -13.45 29.78 9.50
C LEU A 128 -14.58 30.61 10.12
N ALA A 129 -15.28 31.41 9.32
CA ALA A 129 -16.45 32.18 9.76
C ALA A 129 -17.57 31.28 10.28
N VAL A 130 -17.82 30.13 9.61
CA VAL A 130 -18.79 29.13 10.04
C VAL A 130 -18.40 28.52 11.38
N VAL A 131 -17.12 28.17 11.57
CA VAL A 131 -16.62 27.61 12.85
C VAL A 131 -16.84 28.61 14.00
N ILE A 132 -16.48 29.88 13.80
CA ILE A 132 -16.69 30.96 14.80
C ILE A 132 -18.18 31.09 15.14
N HIS A 133 -19.04 31.10 14.13
CA HIS A 133 -20.49 31.21 14.32
C HIS A 133 -21.05 30.04 15.14
N LEU A 134 -20.66 28.81 14.79
CA LEU A 134 -21.09 27.61 15.52
C LEU A 134 -20.60 27.61 16.97
N GLN A 135 -19.36 28.06 17.22
CA GLN A 135 -18.82 28.19 18.58
C GLN A 135 -19.65 29.17 19.42
N ARG A 136 -20.10 30.29 18.83
CA ARG A 136 -20.99 31.26 19.49
C ARG A 136 -22.40 30.70 19.72
N LYS A 137 -22.94 29.96 18.74
CA LYS A 137 -24.28 29.34 18.79
C LYS A 137 -24.36 28.19 19.81
N HIS A 138 -23.25 27.47 20.00
CA HIS A 138 -23.16 26.31 20.89
C HIS A 138 -22.06 26.44 21.95
N PRO A 139 -22.18 27.38 22.91
CA PRO A 139 -21.11 27.66 23.89
C PRO A 139 -20.82 26.51 24.87
N ARG A 140 -21.69 25.49 24.90
CA ARG A 140 -21.54 24.30 25.76
C ARG A 140 -21.02 23.06 25.02
N ARG A 141 -20.75 23.15 23.71
CA ARG A 141 -20.27 22.03 22.90
C ARG A 141 -18.95 22.42 22.23
N PRO A 142 -17.89 21.59 22.30
CA PRO A 142 -16.67 21.85 21.54
C PRO A 142 -16.97 21.84 20.04
N VAL A 143 -16.53 22.89 19.34
CA VAL A 143 -16.59 23.01 17.88
C VAL A 143 -15.17 22.93 17.35
N ILE A 144 -14.89 21.92 16.54
CA ILE A 144 -13.55 21.56 16.11
C ILE A 144 -13.50 21.58 14.59
N LEU A 145 -12.60 22.37 14.02
CA LEU A 145 -12.31 22.31 12.59
C LEU A 145 -11.45 21.08 12.29
N VAL A 146 -11.84 20.30 11.28
CA VAL A 146 -11.07 19.16 10.79
C VAL A 146 -10.62 19.44 9.37
N SER A 147 -9.31 19.54 9.16
CA SER A 147 -8.72 19.83 7.85
C SER A 147 -7.40 19.09 7.69
N LYS A 148 -7.09 18.69 6.45
CA LYS A 148 -5.76 18.16 6.07
C LYS A 148 -4.76 19.27 5.71
N ASP A 149 -5.21 20.50 5.51
CA ASP A 149 -4.33 21.62 5.17
C ASP A 149 -3.73 22.23 6.45
N ILE A 150 -2.39 22.18 6.53
CA ILE A 150 -1.62 22.78 7.64
C ILE A 150 -1.91 24.27 7.76
N ASN A 151 -2.00 25.01 6.66
CA ASN A 151 -2.24 26.45 6.66
C ASN A 151 -3.62 26.78 7.23
N MET A 152 -4.63 26.01 6.85
CA MET A 152 -5.99 26.16 7.38
C MET A 152 -6.03 25.94 8.91
N ARG A 153 -5.34 24.91 9.40
CA ARG A 153 -5.21 24.64 10.85
C ARG A 153 -4.44 25.74 11.58
N ILE A 154 -3.37 26.28 10.99
CA ILE A 154 -2.61 27.40 11.56
C ILE A 154 -3.50 28.66 11.66
N LYS A 155 -4.25 28.99 10.60
CA LYS A 155 -5.19 30.13 10.60
C LYS A 155 -6.26 29.97 11.68
N ALA A 156 -6.86 28.78 11.79
CA ALA A 156 -7.85 28.50 12.82
C ALA A 156 -7.30 28.70 14.23
N ARG A 157 -6.11 28.16 14.52
CA ARG A 157 -5.45 28.34 15.83
C ARG A 157 -5.09 29.79 16.11
N ALA A 158 -4.64 30.54 15.09
CA ALA A 158 -4.37 31.97 15.22
C ALA A 158 -5.64 32.79 15.57
N LEU A 159 -6.82 32.30 15.20
CA LEU A 159 -8.13 32.86 15.56
C LEU A 159 -8.69 32.31 16.88
N GLY A 160 -7.94 31.48 17.60
CA GLY A 160 -8.38 30.85 18.85
C GLY A 160 -9.39 29.71 18.66
N LEU A 161 -9.48 29.14 17.45
CA LEU A 161 -10.35 28.01 17.14
C LEU A 161 -9.60 26.69 17.35
N GLU A 162 -10.32 25.67 17.86
CA GLU A 162 -9.79 24.31 17.88
C GLU A 162 -9.74 23.74 16.46
N ALA A 163 -8.56 23.22 16.07
CA ALA A 163 -8.36 22.60 14.78
C ALA A 163 -7.51 21.33 14.90
N GLN A 164 -8.01 20.25 14.30
CA GLN A 164 -7.42 18.92 14.28
C GLN A 164 -7.09 18.51 12.85
N ASP A 165 -6.03 17.71 12.70
CA ASP A 165 -5.75 17.03 11.45
C ASP A 165 -6.74 15.88 11.24
N TYR A 166 -7.07 15.57 9.99
CA TYR A 166 -7.88 14.40 9.69
C TYR A 166 -6.99 13.18 9.56
N PHE A 167 -6.88 12.44 10.65
CA PHE A 167 -6.32 11.10 10.66
C PHE A 167 -7.44 10.10 10.31
N ASN A 168 -7.21 9.34 9.25
CA ASN A 168 -8.05 8.18 8.95
C ASN A 168 -7.26 6.96 9.39
N ASP A 169 -7.84 6.11 10.25
CA ASP A 169 -7.26 4.81 10.65
C ASP A 169 -7.06 3.82 9.47
N LYS A 170 -7.29 4.25 8.22
CA LYS A 170 -6.87 3.55 6.99
C LYS A 170 -5.65 4.15 6.30
N VAL A 171 -5.06 5.18 6.89
CA VAL A 171 -3.72 5.69 6.56
C VAL A 171 -2.86 5.40 7.77
N LEU A 172 -2.83 4.13 8.17
CA LEU A 172 -1.60 3.39 8.19
C LEU A 172 -0.35 4.33 8.25
N GLU A 173 -0.01 4.74 9.48
CA GLU A 173 1.29 5.26 9.93
C GLU A 173 2.38 4.15 9.88
N ASP A 174 2.46 3.41 8.78
CA ASP A 174 2.46 1.94 8.83
C ASP A 174 3.58 1.32 8.05
N THR A 175 4.64 2.05 7.71
CA THR A 175 5.83 1.41 7.13
C THR A 175 6.41 0.35 8.07
N ASP A 176 6.24 0.53 9.39
CA ASP A 176 6.60 -0.45 10.43
C ASP A 176 5.55 -1.56 10.67
N LEU A 177 4.33 -1.40 10.15
CA LEU A 177 3.19 -2.31 10.31
C LEU A 177 2.81 -3.04 9.01
N LEU A 178 3.45 -2.69 7.89
CA LEU A 178 3.31 -3.42 6.63
C LEU A 178 3.69 -4.88 6.82
N TYR A 179 2.81 -5.76 6.37
CA TYR A 179 3.06 -7.19 6.32
C TYR A 179 4.41 -7.44 5.64
N THR A 180 5.39 -7.97 6.37
CA THR A 180 6.77 -8.15 5.89
C THR A 180 6.97 -9.46 5.14
N GLY A 181 5.98 -10.35 5.15
CA GLY A 181 6.10 -11.70 4.61
C GLY A 181 6.80 -12.69 5.52
N MET A 182 7.27 -12.24 6.69
CA MET A 182 8.01 -13.08 7.63
C MET A 182 7.60 -12.82 9.08
N ARG A 183 7.67 -13.87 9.90
CA ARG A 183 7.32 -13.86 11.32
C ARG A 183 8.37 -14.58 12.14
N GLN A 184 8.86 -13.89 13.17
CA GLN A 184 9.63 -14.53 14.23
C GLN A 184 8.67 -15.31 15.13
N LEU A 185 8.94 -16.59 15.31
CA LEU A 185 8.22 -17.41 16.27
C LEU A 185 8.84 -17.22 17.68
N PRO A 186 8.03 -17.30 18.75
CA PRO A 186 8.53 -17.32 20.12
C PRO A 186 9.51 -18.47 20.36
N ALA A 187 10.46 -18.29 21.29
CA ALA A 187 11.43 -19.34 21.63
C ALA A 187 10.77 -20.61 22.19
N ASP A 188 9.63 -20.46 22.88
CA ASP A 188 8.80 -21.53 23.44
C ASP A 188 7.75 -22.07 22.43
N PHE A 189 7.87 -21.75 21.13
CA PHE A 189 6.92 -22.17 20.12
C PHE A 189 6.70 -23.68 20.10
N TRP A 190 7.78 -24.47 20.13
CA TRP A 190 7.69 -25.93 20.11
C TRP A 190 7.12 -26.52 21.40
N GLU A 191 7.28 -25.85 22.53
CA GLU A 191 6.68 -26.27 23.80
C GLU A 191 5.16 -26.09 23.78
N THR A 192 4.70 -24.99 23.16
CA THR A 192 3.28 -24.60 23.13
C THR A 192 2.50 -25.17 21.94
N HIS A 193 3.18 -25.51 20.83
CA HIS A 193 2.55 -25.96 19.57
C HIS A 193 3.04 -27.33 19.10
N GLY A 194 4.04 -27.93 19.76
CA GLY A 194 4.64 -29.21 19.36
C GLY A 194 3.89 -30.45 19.84
N GLN A 195 2.93 -30.31 20.76
CA GLN A 195 2.13 -31.44 21.23
C GLN A 195 1.26 -31.99 20.09
N GLY A 196 1.48 -33.25 19.70
CA GLY A 196 0.78 -33.86 18.58
C GLY A 196 1.28 -33.42 17.20
N MET A 197 2.48 -32.81 17.13
CA MET A 197 3.12 -32.45 15.87
C MET A 197 3.33 -33.68 15.00
N GLU A 198 2.92 -33.59 13.73
CA GLU A 198 3.24 -34.58 12.71
C GLU A 198 4.37 -34.04 11.83
N SER A 199 5.29 -34.92 11.41
CA SER A 199 6.34 -34.58 10.46
C SER A 199 6.42 -35.61 9.35
N TRP A 200 6.61 -35.17 8.11
CA TRP A 200 6.79 -36.04 6.95
C TRP A 200 7.87 -35.50 6.02
N LYS A 201 8.36 -36.33 5.10
CA LYS A 201 9.27 -35.89 4.03
C LYS A 201 8.52 -35.87 2.70
N GLN A 202 8.64 -34.78 1.96
CA GLN A 202 8.06 -34.62 0.64
C GLN A 202 8.99 -33.78 -0.24
N ASP A 203 9.34 -34.30 -1.42
CA ASP A 203 10.14 -33.61 -2.44
C ASP A 203 11.44 -32.99 -1.91
N GLY A 204 12.14 -33.73 -1.03
CA GLY A 204 13.40 -33.28 -0.42
C GLY A 204 13.26 -32.26 0.71
N THR A 205 12.03 -31.84 1.03
CA THR A 205 11.71 -30.97 2.16
C THR A 205 11.07 -31.75 3.30
N THR A 206 11.17 -31.24 4.52
CA THR A 206 10.46 -31.77 5.68
C THR A 206 9.22 -30.93 5.92
N GLY A 207 8.06 -31.58 5.92
CA GLY A 207 6.78 -30.99 6.29
C GLY A 207 6.51 -31.17 7.77
N TYR A 208 5.90 -30.17 8.38
CA TYR A 208 5.43 -30.20 9.76
C TYR A 208 3.96 -29.80 9.80
N ARG A 209 3.16 -30.45 10.63
CA ARG A 209 1.80 -30.04 10.98
C ARG A 209 1.77 -29.81 12.48
N VAL A 210 1.38 -28.60 12.88
CA VAL A 210 1.28 -28.20 14.28
C VAL A 210 -0.12 -27.70 14.58
N GLN A 211 -0.49 -27.75 15.85
CA GLN A 211 -1.74 -27.19 16.34
C GLN A 211 -1.47 -26.22 17.48
N GLY A 212 -2.07 -25.02 17.42
CA GLY A 212 -2.01 -24.08 18.52
C GLY A 212 -2.57 -22.68 18.20
N PRO A 213 -2.58 -21.79 19.19
CA PRO A 213 -3.24 -20.49 19.08
C PRO A 213 -2.63 -19.55 18.04
N LEU A 214 -1.32 -19.67 17.75
CA LEU A 214 -0.67 -18.80 16.75
C LEU A 214 -0.98 -19.21 15.31
N CYS A 215 -1.39 -20.45 15.07
CA CYS A 215 -1.64 -20.97 13.72
C CYS A 215 -2.71 -20.17 12.98
N SER A 216 -3.76 -19.72 13.68
CA SER A 216 -4.86 -18.96 13.07
C SER A 216 -4.47 -17.54 12.64
N GLN A 217 -3.31 -17.05 13.06
CA GLN A 217 -2.79 -15.73 12.72
C GLN A 217 -1.78 -15.77 11.57
N MET A 218 -1.39 -16.98 11.15
CA MET A 218 -0.42 -17.18 10.08
C MET A 218 -1.10 -17.03 8.72
N LEU A 219 -0.31 -16.64 7.73
CA LEU A 219 -0.76 -16.53 6.34
C LEU A 219 -0.05 -17.58 5.47
N VAL A 220 -0.76 -18.09 4.46
CA VAL A 220 -0.14 -18.96 3.45
C VAL A 220 1.01 -18.20 2.77
N ASN A 221 2.12 -18.89 2.56
CA ASN A 221 3.40 -18.37 2.06
C ASN A 221 4.09 -17.34 2.97
N GLU A 222 3.67 -17.18 4.24
CA GLU A 222 4.45 -16.47 5.26
C GLU A 222 5.68 -17.31 5.66
N PHE A 223 6.83 -16.67 5.79
CA PHE A 223 8.03 -17.32 6.32
C PHE A 223 8.05 -17.27 7.84
N LEU A 224 8.34 -18.41 8.45
CA LEU A 224 8.49 -18.53 9.90
C LEU A 224 9.96 -18.75 10.23
N PHE A 225 10.45 -18.12 11.29
CA PHE A 225 11.79 -18.36 11.78
C PHE A 225 11.93 -18.31 13.30
N ILE A 226 12.91 -19.04 13.81
CA ILE A 226 13.40 -18.95 15.20
C ILE A 226 14.89 -18.66 15.13
N ASP A 227 15.31 -17.59 15.80
CA ASP A 227 16.72 -17.28 16.01
C ASP A 227 17.25 -18.05 17.23
N GLY A 228 18.45 -18.62 17.14
CA GLY A 228 19.08 -19.36 18.24
C GLY A 228 19.57 -20.75 17.82
N ASP A 229 19.76 -21.62 18.82
CA ASP A 229 20.14 -23.02 18.66
C ASP A 229 19.11 -23.91 19.40
N PRO A 230 18.31 -24.74 18.69
CA PRO A 230 18.33 -24.93 17.24
C PRO A 230 17.64 -23.78 16.48
N SER A 231 18.25 -23.34 15.37
CA SER A 231 17.62 -22.41 14.44
C SER A 231 16.55 -23.13 13.61
N PHE A 232 15.52 -22.39 13.21
CA PHE A 232 14.45 -22.93 12.39
C PHE A 232 14.01 -21.92 11.34
N ALA A 233 13.75 -22.39 10.13
CA ALA A 233 13.15 -21.59 9.06
C ALA A 233 12.23 -22.46 8.20
N ALA A 234 11.02 -21.99 7.95
CA ALA A 234 10.02 -22.69 7.15
C ALA A 234 9.09 -21.71 6.43
N ILE A 235 8.32 -22.22 5.47
CA ILE A 235 7.24 -21.48 4.81
C ILE A 235 5.90 -22.14 5.14
N VAL A 236 4.89 -21.33 5.44
CA VAL A 236 3.52 -21.80 5.67
C VAL A 236 2.91 -22.28 4.36
N ARG A 237 2.45 -23.52 4.33
CA ARG A 237 1.80 -24.14 3.16
C ARG A 237 0.28 -24.16 3.27
N ASN A 238 -0.24 -24.33 4.48
CA ASN A 238 -1.68 -24.41 4.71
C ASN A 238 -2.02 -23.93 6.13
N VAL A 239 -3.20 -23.33 6.29
CA VAL A 239 -3.74 -22.89 7.58
C VAL A 239 -5.22 -23.27 7.64
N ALA A 240 -5.60 -24.01 8.67
CA ALA A 240 -6.97 -24.45 8.93
C ALA A 240 -7.32 -24.27 10.41
N GLY A 241 -7.91 -23.11 10.73
CA GLY A 241 -8.26 -22.75 12.10
C GLY A 241 -7.01 -22.68 12.98
N LYS A 242 -6.90 -23.56 13.97
CA LYS A 242 -5.75 -23.66 14.88
C LYS A 242 -4.67 -24.63 14.40
N THR A 243 -4.76 -25.12 13.17
CA THR A 243 -3.78 -26.05 12.59
C THR A 243 -3.04 -25.34 11.46
N ALA A 244 -1.72 -25.49 11.41
CA ALA A 244 -0.92 -24.98 10.30
C ALA A 244 0.08 -26.04 9.83
N GLU A 245 0.33 -26.05 8.53
CA GLU A 245 1.33 -26.89 7.89
C GLU A 245 2.46 -26.04 7.34
N PHE A 246 3.69 -26.43 7.64
CA PHE A 246 4.89 -25.75 7.19
C PHE A 246 5.78 -26.70 6.40
N ALA A 247 6.62 -26.16 5.52
CA ALA A 247 7.68 -26.90 4.87
C ALA A 247 9.02 -26.21 5.11
N THR A 248 10.07 -26.99 5.36
CA THR A 248 11.45 -26.47 5.42
C THR A 248 11.84 -25.83 4.09
N LEU A 249 12.75 -24.88 4.16
CA LEU A 249 13.24 -24.15 2.99
C LEU A 249 14.42 -24.86 2.33
N THR A 250 14.61 -24.60 1.04
CA THR A 250 15.92 -24.84 0.40
C THR A 250 16.89 -23.78 0.91
N ASP A 251 18.07 -24.20 1.35
CA ASP A 251 19.11 -23.30 1.84
C ASP A 251 19.95 -22.75 0.67
N PHE A 252 19.54 -21.60 0.14
CA PHE A 252 20.26 -20.88 -0.91
C PHE A 252 21.49 -20.14 -0.39
N THR A 253 21.79 -20.16 0.91
CA THR A 253 23.09 -19.66 1.42
C THR A 253 24.22 -20.64 1.12
N HIS A 254 23.88 -21.93 0.97
CA HIS A 254 24.84 -22.97 0.65
C HIS A 254 25.20 -22.97 -0.84
N PRO A 255 26.50 -22.97 -1.24
CA PRO A 255 26.93 -22.89 -2.64
C PRO A 255 26.33 -23.96 -3.58
N LYS A 256 26.03 -25.16 -3.07
CA LYS A 256 25.39 -26.24 -3.85
C LYS A 256 23.99 -25.88 -4.39
N ASN A 257 23.31 -24.94 -3.73
CA ASN A 257 21.98 -24.49 -4.12
C ASN A 257 22.03 -23.13 -4.84
N ALA A 258 23.22 -22.64 -5.21
CA ALA A 258 23.36 -21.37 -5.91
C ALA A 258 22.54 -21.36 -7.20
N ILE A 259 21.85 -20.25 -7.47
CA ILE A 259 21.09 -20.06 -8.71
C ILE A 259 21.83 -19.08 -9.60
N TRP A 260 22.14 -19.48 -10.82
CA TRP A 260 22.94 -18.65 -11.72
C TRP A 260 24.25 -18.13 -11.07
N GLY A 261 24.89 -18.97 -10.24
CA GLY A 261 26.09 -18.61 -9.47
C GLY A 261 25.88 -17.66 -8.28
N ILE A 262 24.64 -17.27 -7.97
CA ILE A 262 24.29 -16.40 -6.85
C ILE A 262 23.80 -17.22 -5.65
N THR A 263 24.34 -16.94 -4.47
CA THR A 263 23.87 -17.44 -3.18
C THR A 263 23.21 -16.33 -2.38
N ALA A 264 22.27 -16.70 -1.50
CA ALA A 264 21.71 -15.78 -0.53
C ALA A 264 22.76 -15.44 0.54
N ARG A 265 22.89 -14.16 0.88
CA ARG A 265 23.85 -13.70 1.90
C ARG A 265 23.24 -13.60 3.29
N ASN A 266 21.92 -13.50 3.36
CA ASN A 266 21.18 -13.41 4.61
C ASN A 266 19.82 -14.11 4.47
N ARG A 267 19.12 -14.24 5.61
CA ARG A 267 17.84 -14.94 5.70
C ARG A 267 16.79 -14.39 4.76
N GLU A 268 16.68 -13.08 4.63
CA GLU A 268 15.65 -12.42 3.84
C GLU A 268 15.88 -12.70 2.34
N GLN A 269 17.13 -12.69 1.88
CA GLN A 269 17.48 -13.13 0.53
C GLN A 269 17.17 -14.62 0.31
N ASN A 270 17.44 -15.47 1.30
CA ASN A 270 17.10 -16.90 1.22
C ASN A 270 15.59 -17.10 1.09
N PHE A 271 14.78 -16.33 1.82
CA PHE A 271 13.33 -16.35 1.71
C PHE A 271 12.87 -15.86 0.34
N ALA A 272 13.42 -14.75 -0.16
CA ALA A 272 13.13 -14.25 -1.49
C ALA A 272 13.42 -15.30 -2.58
N LEU A 273 14.57 -15.98 -2.52
CA LEU A 273 14.91 -17.05 -3.48
C LEU A 273 13.96 -18.25 -3.40
N ASN A 274 13.53 -18.65 -2.21
CA ASN A 274 12.51 -19.69 -2.04
C ASN A 274 11.17 -19.31 -2.68
N LEU A 275 10.76 -18.03 -2.68
CA LEU A 275 9.57 -17.59 -3.42
C LEU A 275 9.81 -17.57 -4.93
N LEU A 276 10.91 -16.95 -5.37
CA LEU A 276 11.21 -16.73 -6.78
C LEU A 276 11.33 -18.05 -7.54
N MET A 277 11.97 -19.05 -6.93
CA MET A 277 12.19 -20.38 -7.50
C MET A 277 11.01 -21.34 -7.36
N ASN A 278 9.93 -20.97 -6.65
CA ASN A 278 8.76 -21.82 -6.51
C ASN A 278 7.80 -21.61 -7.70
N PRO A 279 7.61 -22.60 -8.60
CA PRO A 279 6.75 -22.46 -9.78
C PRO A 279 5.26 -22.37 -9.44
N ALA A 280 4.85 -22.75 -8.22
CA ALA A 280 3.44 -22.66 -7.78
C ALA A 280 3.03 -21.24 -7.34
N ILE A 281 3.99 -20.31 -7.23
CA ILE A 281 3.74 -18.91 -6.85
C ILE A 281 3.79 -18.04 -8.10
N ASP A 282 2.64 -17.52 -8.51
CA ASP A 282 2.47 -16.73 -9.72
C ASP A 282 2.81 -15.25 -9.50
N PHE A 283 2.55 -14.72 -8.29
CA PHE A 283 2.72 -13.30 -7.99
C PHE A 283 3.63 -13.06 -6.79
N ILE A 284 4.72 -12.32 -6.99
CA ILE A 284 5.71 -12.05 -5.95
C ILE A 284 5.88 -10.55 -5.80
N THR A 285 5.98 -10.08 -4.56
CA THR A 285 6.37 -8.71 -4.23
C THR A 285 7.61 -8.72 -3.37
N LEU A 286 8.68 -8.06 -3.80
CA LEU A 286 9.89 -7.88 -3.02
C LEU A 286 10.05 -6.40 -2.68
N LEU A 287 9.94 -6.09 -1.39
CA LEU A 287 10.21 -4.76 -0.86
C LEU A 287 11.61 -4.71 -0.27
N GLY A 288 12.17 -3.51 -0.21
CA GLY A 288 13.40 -3.27 0.54
C GLY A 288 14.16 -2.06 0.01
N GLN A 289 15.11 -1.57 0.80
CA GLN A 289 15.95 -0.45 0.42
C GLN A 289 16.82 -0.76 -0.81
N ALA A 290 17.44 0.24 -1.43
CA ALA A 290 18.41 0.01 -2.49
C ALA A 290 19.58 -0.86 -1.98
N GLY A 291 20.17 -1.71 -2.84
CA GLY A 291 21.30 -2.57 -2.45
C GLY A 291 20.95 -3.84 -1.65
N THR A 292 19.66 -4.13 -1.42
CA THR A 292 19.22 -5.41 -0.78
C THR A 292 19.23 -6.62 -1.73
N GLY A 293 19.51 -6.41 -3.01
CA GLY A 293 19.64 -7.48 -4.01
C GLY A 293 18.36 -7.84 -4.76
N LYS A 294 17.24 -7.12 -4.56
CA LYS A 294 15.93 -7.37 -5.23
C LYS A 294 16.06 -7.73 -6.72
N THR A 295 16.62 -6.82 -7.51
CA THR A 295 16.73 -6.95 -8.97
C THR A 295 17.70 -8.06 -9.35
N LEU A 296 18.85 -8.15 -8.70
CA LEU A 296 19.85 -9.19 -8.95
C LEU A 296 19.29 -10.60 -8.71
N LEU A 297 18.69 -10.84 -7.54
CA LEU A 297 18.10 -12.14 -7.18
C LEU A 297 16.96 -12.52 -8.13
N THR A 298 16.13 -11.54 -8.50
CA THR A 298 15.01 -11.74 -9.42
C THR A 298 15.48 -12.08 -10.83
N LEU A 299 16.53 -11.42 -11.32
CA LEU A 299 17.14 -11.72 -12.61
C LEU A 299 17.82 -13.09 -12.62
N ALA A 300 18.59 -13.44 -11.57
CA ALA A 300 19.19 -14.76 -11.43
C ALA A 300 18.13 -15.87 -11.47
N ALA A 301 17.07 -15.74 -10.66
CA ALA A 301 15.97 -16.70 -10.63
C ALA A 301 15.21 -16.77 -11.97
N GLY A 302 14.99 -15.62 -12.63
CA GLY A 302 14.38 -15.55 -13.95
C GLY A 302 15.22 -16.24 -15.02
N LEU A 303 16.53 -16.01 -15.04
CA LEU A 303 17.45 -16.60 -16.01
C LEU A 303 17.55 -18.11 -15.82
N THR A 304 17.70 -18.60 -14.59
CA THR A 304 17.65 -20.04 -14.29
C THR A 304 16.34 -20.65 -14.80
N GLN A 305 15.20 -20.00 -14.56
CA GLN A 305 13.91 -20.55 -14.98
C GLN A 305 13.64 -20.45 -16.49
N VAL A 306 14.29 -19.52 -17.21
CA VAL A 306 14.16 -19.36 -18.68
C VAL A 306 15.16 -20.22 -19.45
N LEU A 307 16.42 -20.24 -19.04
CA LEU A 307 17.52 -20.85 -19.78
C LEU A 307 17.81 -22.30 -19.34
N GLU A 308 17.84 -22.56 -18.03
CA GLU A 308 18.14 -23.89 -17.49
C GLU A 308 16.87 -24.75 -17.38
N SER A 309 15.87 -24.28 -16.64
CA SER A 309 14.64 -25.04 -16.38
C SER A 309 13.61 -24.95 -17.52
N LYS A 310 13.73 -23.94 -18.39
CA LYS A 310 12.84 -23.70 -19.55
C LYS A 310 11.35 -23.63 -19.20
N LEU A 311 11.03 -23.15 -17.98
CA LEU A 311 9.66 -22.94 -17.52
C LEU A 311 9.01 -21.73 -18.18
N TYR A 312 9.80 -20.68 -18.43
CA TYR A 312 9.36 -19.47 -19.10
C TYR A 312 10.11 -19.25 -20.41
N ALA A 313 9.45 -18.65 -21.40
CA ALA A 313 10.02 -18.45 -22.72
C ALA A 313 11.03 -17.29 -22.76
N GLU A 314 10.75 -16.21 -22.02
CA GLU A 314 11.57 -14.99 -21.94
C GLU A 314 11.25 -14.21 -20.66
N ILE A 315 12.17 -13.33 -20.29
CA ILE A 315 12.00 -12.33 -19.24
C ILE A 315 11.50 -11.03 -19.88
N ILE A 316 10.42 -10.47 -19.37
CA ILE A 316 9.95 -9.14 -19.74
C ILE A 316 10.22 -8.23 -18.54
N MET A 317 10.97 -7.16 -18.72
CA MET A 317 11.23 -6.19 -17.66
C MET A 317 10.60 -4.86 -18.02
N THR A 318 9.90 -4.26 -17.07
CA THR A 318 9.37 -2.91 -17.19
C THR A 318 9.75 -2.11 -15.95
N ARG A 319 10.10 -0.84 -16.15
CA ARG A 319 10.45 0.10 -15.08
C ARG A 319 9.57 1.33 -15.18
N VAL A 320 9.12 1.81 -14.02
CA VAL A 320 8.30 3.01 -13.92
C VAL A 320 9.22 4.22 -13.91
N THR A 321 9.12 5.06 -14.93
CA THR A 321 9.93 6.27 -15.03
C THR A 321 9.13 7.45 -14.48
N VAL A 322 9.57 8.00 -13.35
CA VAL A 322 9.12 9.32 -12.90
C VAL A 322 10.13 10.34 -13.42
N PRO A 323 9.71 11.36 -14.20
CA PRO A 323 10.64 12.38 -14.67
C PRO A 323 11.17 13.19 -13.47
N VAL A 324 12.49 13.28 -13.35
CA VAL A 324 13.16 14.11 -12.35
C VAL A 324 13.44 15.47 -12.99
N GLY A 325 12.51 16.43 -12.86
CA GLY A 325 12.66 17.80 -13.37
C GLY A 325 11.51 18.26 -14.28
N GLU A 326 11.68 19.40 -14.96
CA GLU A 326 10.79 19.80 -16.05
C GLU A 326 10.74 18.66 -17.07
N ASP A 327 9.52 18.24 -17.46
CA ASP A 327 9.28 17.23 -18.48
C ASP A 327 10.24 17.50 -19.65
N ILE A 328 11.32 16.71 -19.75
CA ILE A 328 12.05 16.60 -21.00
C ILE A 328 11.01 15.94 -21.90
N GLY A 329 10.20 16.75 -22.58
CA GLY A 329 9.07 16.28 -23.37
C GLY A 329 9.50 15.10 -24.22
N PHE A 330 8.59 14.16 -24.49
CA PHE A 330 8.84 12.90 -25.18
C PHE A 330 10.18 12.85 -25.93
N LEU A 331 11.19 12.19 -25.34
CA LEU A 331 12.48 11.97 -26.01
C LEU A 331 12.19 11.42 -27.43
N PRO A 332 12.55 12.12 -28.52
CA PRO A 332 12.34 11.58 -29.85
C PRO A 332 13.22 10.34 -30.01
N GLY A 333 12.64 9.23 -30.49
CA GLY A 333 13.36 7.96 -30.61
C GLY A 333 12.48 6.73 -30.42
N THR A 334 13.10 5.57 -30.65
CA THR A 334 12.51 4.24 -30.43
C THR A 334 12.22 4.00 -28.95
N GLU A 335 11.39 3.00 -28.64
CA GLU A 335 11.13 2.60 -27.24
C GLU A 335 12.43 2.27 -26.50
N GLU A 336 13.38 1.64 -27.19
CA GLU A 336 14.67 1.25 -26.63
C GLU A 336 15.56 2.46 -26.29
N GLU A 337 15.66 3.43 -27.21
CA GLU A 337 16.41 4.68 -26.99
C GLU A 337 15.89 5.49 -25.80
N LYS A 338 14.57 5.47 -25.58
CA LYS A 338 13.92 6.10 -24.42
C LYS A 338 14.22 5.40 -23.10
N MET A 339 14.46 4.09 -23.18
CA MET A 339 14.78 3.26 -22.02
C MET A 339 16.28 3.22 -21.73
N THR A 340 17.14 3.68 -22.65
CA THR A 340 18.61 3.67 -22.54
C THR A 340 19.16 4.18 -21.21
N PRO A 341 18.69 5.31 -20.62
CA PRO A 341 19.20 5.76 -19.32
C PRO A 341 19.00 4.74 -18.19
N TRP A 342 18.02 3.87 -18.32
CA TRP A 342 17.64 2.85 -17.35
C TRP A 342 18.30 1.49 -17.62
N MET A 343 18.76 1.27 -18.85
CA MET A 343 19.46 0.04 -19.26
C MET A 343 20.79 -0.13 -18.52
N GLY A 344 21.46 0.96 -18.12
CA GLY A 344 22.75 0.88 -17.42
C GLY A 344 22.67 0.03 -16.15
N ALA A 345 21.68 0.26 -15.29
CA ALA A 345 21.51 -0.52 -14.06
C ALA A 345 21.14 -1.99 -14.33
N LEU A 346 20.47 -2.29 -15.44
CA LEU A 346 20.21 -3.67 -15.85
C LEU A 346 21.50 -4.33 -16.32
N GLU A 347 22.26 -3.67 -17.20
CA GLU A 347 23.55 -4.16 -17.72
C GLU A 347 24.54 -4.41 -16.57
N ASP A 348 24.61 -3.53 -15.57
CA ASP A 348 25.46 -3.73 -14.38
C ASP A 348 25.11 -5.04 -13.64
N ASN A 349 23.82 -5.36 -13.50
CA ASN A 349 23.39 -6.63 -12.89
C ASN A 349 23.72 -7.82 -13.79
N LEU A 350 23.56 -7.70 -15.12
CA LEU A 350 23.88 -8.76 -16.06
C LEU A 350 25.40 -9.04 -16.10
N ASP A 351 26.24 -8.02 -15.96
CA ASP A 351 27.69 -8.17 -15.86
C ASP A 351 28.09 -8.94 -14.59
N VAL A 352 27.42 -8.69 -13.46
CA VAL A 352 27.62 -9.49 -12.23
C VAL A 352 27.24 -10.95 -12.46
N LEU A 353 26.13 -11.20 -13.17
CA LEU A 353 25.64 -12.55 -13.50
C LEU A 353 26.45 -13.26 -14.59
N ASN A 354 27.26 -12.54 -15.37
CA ASN A 354 28.14 -13.10 -16.40
C ASN A 354 29.55 -13.41 -15.87
N LYS A 355 29.98 -12.74 -14.78
CA LYS A 355 31.28 -12.95 -14.14
C LYS A 355 31.43 -14.30 -13.42
N THR A 356 30.34 -15.02 -13.20
CA THR A 356 30.36 -16.31 -12.50
C THR A 356 30.98 -17.45 -13.32
N ASP A 357 31.24 -17.24 -14.61
CA ASP A 357 31.90 -18.22 -15.48
C ASP A 357 33.40 -17.86 -15.66
N GLU A 358 34.23 -18.29 -14.71
CA GLU A 358 35.69 -18.11 -14.75
C GLU A 358 36.39 -19.01 -15.78
N GLY A 359 35.73 -20.11 -16.21
CA GLY A 359 36.30 -21.10 -17.14
C GLY A 359 36.12 -20.74 -18.63
N ALA A 360 35.14 -19.90 -18.95
CA ALA A 360 34.91 -19.40 -20.30
C ALA A 360 35.82 -18.18 -20.56
N GLY A 361 36.77 -18.30 -21.48
CA GLY A 361 37.55 -17.13 -21.97
C GLY A 361 36.63 -16.02 -22.52
N ASP A 362 37.19 -14.85 -22.84
CA ASP A 362 36.41 -13.65 -23.20
C ASP A 362 35.36 -13.87 -24.31
N TRP A 363 35.62 -14.76 -25.27
CA TRP A 363 34.65 -15.14 -26.30
C TRP A 363 33.45 -15.91 -25.72
N GLY A 364 33.67 -16.88 -24.85
CA GLY A 364 32.59 -17.65 -24.22
C GLY A 364 31.67 -16.75 -23.39
N ARG A 365 32.24 -15.78 -22.66
CA ARG A 365 31.48 -14.77 -21.91
C ARG A 365 30.66 -13.85 -22.81
N ALA A 366 31.19 -13.44 -23.97
CA ALA A 366 30.45 -12.62 -24.93
C ALA A 366 29.26 -13.40 -25.52
N ALA A 367 29.45 -14.66 -25.89
CA ALA A 367 28.39 -15.51 -26.42
C ALA A 367 27.28 -15.79 -25.40
N THR A 368 27.66 -16.04 -24.13
CA THR A 368 26.70 -16.18 -23.02
C THR A 368 25.92 -14.89 -22.79
N MET A 369 26.59 -13.73 -22.83
CA MET A 369 25.94 -12.43 -22.69
C MET A 369 24.93 -12.15 -23.81
N ASP A 370 25.28 -12.45 -25.05
CA ASP A 370 24.37 -12.30 -26.20
C ASP A 370 23.14 -13.21 -26.07
N LEU A 371 23.32 -14.44 -25.59
CA LEU A 371 22.22 -15.36 -25.31
C LEU A 371 21.31 -14.81 -24.20
N ILE A 372 21.88 -14.32 -23.10
CA ILE A 372 21.12 -13.69 -22.00
C ILE A 372 20.32 -12.51 -22.51
N ARG A 373 20.96 -11.57 -23.23
CA ARG A 373 20.30 -10.39 -23.81
C ARG A 373 19.17 -10.77 -24.75
N SER A 374 19.33 -11.84 -25.53
CA SER A 374 18.27 -12.30 -26.44
C SER A 374 16.98 -12.69 -25.71
N ARG A 375 17.08 -13.14 -24.45
CA ARG A 375 15.98 -13.62 -23.60
C ARG A 375 15.38 -12.56 -22.68
N ILE A 376 15.98 -11.38 -22.58
CA ILE A 376 15.46 -10.27 -21.77
C ILE A 376 14.89 -9.22 -22.72
N LYS A 377 13.62 -8.86 -22.52
CA LYS A 377 12.93 -7.80 -23.27
C LYS A 377 12.54 -6.68 -22.33
N VAL A 378 13.18 -5.52 -22.49
CA VAL A 378 12.78 -4.30 -21.77
C VAL A 378 11.64 -3.64 -22.52
N LYS A 379 10.54 -3.37 -21.81
CA LYS A 379 9.29 -2.81 -22.35
C LYS A 379 8.76 -1.69 -21.49
N SER A 380 8.18 -0.67 -22.12
CA SER A 380 7.47 0.41 -21.42
C SER A 380 6.13 -0.08 -20.88
N LEU A 381 5.62 0.60 -19.85
CA LEU A 381 4.30 0.33 -19.27
C LEU A 381 3.17 0.42 -20.31
N ASN A 382 3.29 1.34 -21.27
CA ASN A 382 2.28 1.54 -22.32
C ASN A 382 2.20 0.34 -23.27
N PHE A 383 3.33 -0.33 -23.54
CA PHE A 383 3.37 -1.52 -24.38
C PHE A 383 2.57 -2.70 -23.80
N MET A 384 2.46 -2.76 -22.47
CA MET A 384 1.79 -3.83 -21.76
C MET A 384 0.25 -3.77 -21.91
N ARG A 385 -0.29 -2.60 -22.23
CA ARG A 385 -1.74 -2.37 -22.28
C ARG A 385 -2.38 -3.11 -23.46
N GLY A 386 -3.43 -3.88 -23.17
CA GLY A 386 -4.20 -4.59 -24.21
C GLY A 386 -3.57 -5.91 -24.69
N ARG A 387 -2.44 -6.33 -24.13
CA ARG A 387 -1.79 -7.62 -24.44
C ARG A 387 -2.12 -8.68 -23.38
N THR A 388 -1.81 -9.93 -23.68
CA THR A 388 -1.80 -11.03 -22.70
C THR A 388 -0.47 -11.76 -22.84
N PHE A 389 0.21 -11.97 -21.72
CA PHE A 389 1.51 -12.62 -21.65
C PHE A 389 1.34 -14.07 -21.22
N LEU A 390 1.83 -15.02 -22.02
CA LEU A 390 1.76 -16.45 -21.75
C LEU A 390 3.17 -17.00 -21.54
N ASN A 391 3.35 -17.81 -20.50
CA ASN A 391 4.64 -18.44 -20.19
C ASN A 391 5.80 -17.42 -20.11
N LYS A 392 5.57 -16.26 -19.48
CA LYS A 392 6.58 -15.19 -19.32
C LYS A 392 7.01 -15.04 -17.87
N TYR A 393 8.23 -14.54 -17.68
CA TYR A 393 8.71 -14.05 -16.39
C TYR A 393 8.69 -12.52 -16.42
N LEU A 394 7.66 -11.90 -15.85
CA LEU A 394 7.45 -10.46 -15.88
C LEU A 394 8.01 -9.80 -14.62
N ILE A 395 8.96 -8.88 -14.80
CA ILE A 395 9.56 -8.07 -13.74
C ILE A 395 9.03 -6.64 -13.87
N ILE A 396 8.44 -6.12 -12.80
CA ILE A 396 8.00 -4.73 -12.67
C ILE A 396 8.88 -4.07 -11.63
N ASP A 397 9.85 -3.28 -12.08
CA ASP A 397 10.81 -2.58 -11.22
C ASP A 397 10.38 -1.15 -10.91
N GLU A 398 10.83 -0.61 -9.78
CA GLU A 398 10.36 0.66 -9.19
C GLU A 398 8.84 0.73 -9.04
N ALA A 399 8.22 -0.39 -8.65
CA ALA A 399 6.78 -0.54 -8.60
C ALA A 399 6.10 0.37 -7.56
N GLN A 400 6.85 0.95 -6.61
CA GLN A 400 6.33 1.92 -5.64
C GLN A 400 5.75 3.17 -6.30
N ASN A 401 6.23 3.50 -7.51
CA ASN A 401 5.80 4.66 -8.29
C ASN A 401 4.52 4.39 -9.11
N LEU A 402 3.93 3.20 -9.02
CA LEU A 402 2.66 2.87 -9.67
C LEU A 402 1.48 3.23 -8.78
N THR A 403 0.41 3.72 -9.38
CA THR A 403 -0.91 3.78 -8.74
C THR A 403 -1.54 2.37 -8.65
N PRO A 404 -2.49 2.12 -7.72
CA PRO A 404 -3.24 0.86 -7.66
C PRO A 404 -3.91 0.47 -8.98
N LYS A 405 -4.38 1.46 -9.75
CA LYS A 405 -5.02 1.24 -11.05
C LYS A 405 -4.01 0.77 -12.12
N GLN A 406 -2.82 1.36 -12.16
CA GLN A 406 -1.77 0.93 -13.08
C GLN A 406 -1.28 -0.46 -12.71
N MET A 407 -1.03 -0.73 -11.43
CA MET A 407 -0.64 -2.05 -10.94
C MET A 407 -1.65 -3.13 -11.33
N LYS A 408 -2.95 -2.89 -11.09
CA LYS A 408 -4.02 -3.78 -11.55
C LYS A 408 -4.00 -3.99 -13.07
N THR A 409 -3.74 -2.93 -13.83
CA THR A 409 -3.70 -2.99 -15.31
C THR A 409 -2.56 -3.86 -15.82
N LEU A 410 -1.42 -3.90 -15.12
CA LEU A 410 -0.25 -4.72 -15.48
C LEU A 410 -0.43 -6.17 -15.07
N ILE A 411 -0.78 -6.43 -13.81
CA ILE A 411 -0.91 -7.80 -13.28
C ILE A 411 -1.98 -8.59 -14.03
N THR A 412 -3.10 -7.96 -14.40
CA THR A 412 -4.18 -8.61 -15.17
C THR A 412 -3.81 -8.97 -16.62
N ARG A 413 -2.57 -8.68 -17.06
CA ARG A 413 -2.03 -9.11 -18.36
C ARG A 413 -1.29 -10.44 -18.28
N ALA A 414 -0.99 -10.92 -17.09
CA ALA A 414 -0.44 -12.25 -16.90
C ALA A 414 -1.50 -13.29 -17.23
N GLY A 415 -1.33 -13.98 -18.36
CA GLY A 415 -2.09 -15.17 -18.70
C GLY A 415 -1.43 -16.43 -18.12
N PRO A 416 -1.98 -17.62 -18.43
CA PRO A 416 -1.49 -18.89 -17.91
C PRO A 416 0.02 -19.08 -18.06
N GLY A 417 0.63 -19.64 -17.01
CA GLY A 417 2.06 -19.93 -16.94
C GLY A 417 2.96 -18.69 -16.83
N THR A 418 2.42 -17.49 -16.60
CA THR A 418 3.21 -16.28 -16.38
C THR A 418 3.42 -16.02 -14.90
N LYS A 419 4.68 -15.80 -14.51
CA LYS A 419 5.05 -15.32 -13.17
C LYS A 419 5.30 -13.83 -13.22
N VAL A 420 4.79 -13.09 -12.23
CA VAL A 420 4.94 -11.64 -12.10
C VAL A 420 5.67 -11.32 -10.80
N VAL A 421 6.74 -10.55 -10.89
CA VAL A 421 7.55 -10.11 -9.75
C VAL A 421 7.56 -8.58 -9.71
N CYS A 422 6.99 -7.99 -8.67
CA CYS A 422 7.05 -6.55 -8.42
C CYS A 422 8.17 -6.25 -7.43
N LEU A 423 9.07 -5.34 -7.82
CA LEU A 423 10.20 -4.90 -7.01
C LEU A 423 10.00 -3.42 -6.66
N GLY A 424 10.31 -3.03 -5.43
CA GLY A 424 10.27 -1.61 -5.09
C GLY A 424 10.80 -1.28 -3.70
N ASN A 425 10.81 0.02 -3.42
CA ASN A 425 11.19 0.59 -2.14
C ASN A 425 10.14 1.64 -1.74
N ILE A 426 9.27 1.34 -0.78
CA ILE A 426 8.20 2.26 -0.36
C ILE A 426 8.76 3.55 0.27
N ALA A 427 9.93 3.49 0.89
CA ALA A 427 10.61 4.68 1.45
C ALA A 427 11.19 5.61 0.35
N GLN A 428 11.15 5.20 -0.92
CA GLN A 428 11.69 5.96 -2.06
C GLN A 428 10.63 6.09 -3.16
N ILE A 429 9.55 6.79 -2.84
CA ILE A 429 8.55 7.19 -3.83
C ILE A 429 9.03 8.49 -4.49
N ASP A 430 9.30 8.41 -5.79
CA ASP A 430 9.88 9.53 -6.55
C ASP A 430 8.82 10.52 -7.02
N THR A 431 7.53 10.16 -6.95
CA THR A 431 6.43 11.00 -7.41
C THR A 431 5.73 11.71 -6.25
N PRO A 432 5.48 13.04 -6.35
CA PRO A 432 4.80 13.80 -5.31
C PRO A 432 3.29 13.46 -5.20
N TYR A 433 2.74 12.69 -6.14
CA TYR A 433 1.33 12.32 -6.18
C TYR A 433 1.01 11.03 -5.43
N LEU A 434 2.03 10.30 -4.97
CA LEU A 434 1.87 9.06 -4.22
C LEU A 434 2.53 9.19 -2.86
N THR A 435 2.02 8.40 -1.93
CA THR A 435 2.50 8.21 -0.57
C THR A 435 2.59 6.72 -0.30
N GLU A 436 3.24 6.33 0.79
CA GLU A 436 3.40 4.92 1.17
C GLU A 436 2.05 4.17 1.20
N GLY A 437 1.01 4.78 1.77
CA GLY A 437 -0.33 4.21 1.83
C GLY A 437 -1.15 4.30 0.53
N SER A 438 -0.77 5.14 -0.43
CA SER A 438 -1.46 5.28 -1.73
C SER A 438 -0.73 4.61 -2.89
N SER A 439 0.48 4.08 -2.66
CA SER A 439 1.24 3.32 -3.64
C SER A 439 0.48 2.05 -4.06
N GLY A 440 0.51 1.78 -5.36
CA GLY A 440 0.00 0.56 -5.96
C GLY A 440 0.71 -0.69 -5.46
N LEU A 441 1.98 -0.56 -5.04
CA LEU A 441 2.76 -1.66 -4.49
C LEU A 441 2.24 -2.05 -3.08
N THR A 442 2.06 -1.08 -2.19
CA THR A 442 1.42 -1.28 -0.89
C THR A 442 0.02 -1.89 -1.03
N TYR A 443 -0.77 -1.35 -1.96
CA TYR A 443 -2.11 -1.86 -2.25
C TYR A 443 -2.12 -3.35 -2.65
N VAL A 444 -1.18 -3.81 -3.48
CA VAL A 444 -1.16 -5.23 -3.88
C VAL A 444 -0.60 -6.14 -2.81
N VAL A 445 0.37 -5.69 -1.99
CA VAL A 445 0.85 -6.47 -0.84
C VAL A 445 -0.33 -6.78 0.09
N ASP A 446 -1.12 -5.75 0.46
CA ASP A 446 -2.27 -5.94 1.35
C ASP A 446 -3.36 -6.83 0.75
N ARG A 447 -3.62 -6.71 -0.56
CA ARG A 447 -4.70 -7.45 -1.24
C ARG A 447 -4.36 -8.88 -1.60
N PHE A 448 -3.08 -9.20 -1.78
CA PHE A 448 -2.63 -10.53 -2.16
C PHE A 448 -2.15 -11.36 -0.95
N LYS A 449 -1.89 -10.75 0.21
CA LYS A 449 -1.48 -11.51 1.40
C LYS A 449 -2.46 -12.65 1.72
N GLY A 450 -1.92 -13.84 1.95
CA GLY A 450 -2.69 -15.06 2.21
C GLY A 450 -3.26 -15.77 0.96
N TRP A 451 -3.12 -15.23 -0.25
CA TRP A 451 -3.44 -16.00 -1.46
C TRP A 451 -2.35 -17.03 -1.74
N SER A 452 -2.76 -18.29 -1.96
CA SER A 452 -1.86 -19.45 -2.08
C SER A 452 -0.83 -19.36 -3.22
N HIS A 453 -1.11 -18.57 -4.24
CA HIS A 453 -0.23 -18.36 -5.40
C HIS A 453 0.50 -17.02 -5.37
N SER A 454 0.56 -16.36 -4.21
CA SER A 454 1.39 -15.17 -4.02
C SER A 454 2.30 -15.24 -2.82
N GLY A 455 3.41 -14.53 -2.90
CA GLY A 455 4.35 -14.35 -1.80
C GLY A 455 4.84 -12.91 -1.71
N HIS A 456 5.22 -12.52 -0.50
CA HIS A 456 5.79 -11.22 -0.21
C HIS A 456 7.01 -11.42 0.69
N VAL A 457 8.08 -10.63 0.49
CA VAL A 457 9.20 -10.50 1.42
C VAL A 457 9.68 -9.06 1.43
N THR A 458 9.85 -8.50 2.63
CA THR A 458 10.57 -7.25 2.85
C THR A 458 12.02 -7.55 3.21
N LEU A 459 12.94 -7.08 2.38
CA LEU A 459 14.39 -7.12 2.60
C LEU A 459 14.79 -5.85 3.34
N GLN A 460 15.05 -5.96 4.64
CA GLN A 460 15.42 -4.83 5.51
C GLN A 460 16.92 -4.56 5.47
N ARG A 461 17.76 -5.61 5.41
CA ARG A 461 19.22 -5.46 5.46
C ARG A 461 19.84 -5.42 4.06
N GLY A 462 20.48 -4.29 3.74
CA GLY A 462 21.34 -4.16 2.58
C GLY A 462 22.67 -4.87 2.77
N GLU A 463 23.27 -5.35 1.67
CA GLU A 463 24.64 -5.86 1.65
C GLU A 463 25.51 -4.79 0.98
N ARG A 464 25.55 -3.59 1.57
CA ARG A 464 26.23 -2.43 0.98
C ARG A 464 27.66 -2.30 1.48
N SER A 465 28.40 -1.38 0.86
CA SER A 465 29.67 -0.93 1.41
C SER A 465 29.44 -0.12 2.69
N ARG A 466 30.44 -0.12 3.57
CA ARG A 466 30.42 0.65 4.84
C ARG A 466 29.98 2.11 4.67
N LEU A 467 30.28 2.73 3.52
CA LEU A 467 29.88 4.11 3.22
C LEU A 467 28.38 4.24 2.98
N ALA A 468 27.79 3.34 2.20
CA ALA A 468 26.39 3.42 1.80
C ALA A 468 25.44 2.91 2.89
N ASP A 469 25.92 2.09 3.83
CA ASP A 469 25.22 1.81 5.09
C ASP A 469 25.18 3.04 5.99
N HIS A 470 26.35 3.65 6.26
CA HIS A 470 26.42 4.85 7.09
C HIS A 470 25.58 6.00 6.52
N ALA A 471 25.63 6.22 5.20
CA ALA A 471 24.84 7.25 4.53
C ALA A 471 23.32 7.03 4.69
N ALA A 472 22.84 5.79 4.69
CA ALA A 472 21.42 5.48 4.88
C ALA A 472 20.94 5.66 6.33
N GLU A 473 21.86 5.59 7.30
CA GLU A 473 21.54 5.82 8.70
C GLU A 473 21.52 7.31 9.06
N VAL A 474 22.32 8.15 8.38
CA VAL A 474 22.55 9.55 8.78
C VAL A 474 21.90 10.62 7.88
N LEU A 475 21.45 10.24 6.68
CA LEU A 475 20.75 11.11 5.72
C LEU A 475 19.28 10.68 5.60
#